data_AF-X1Q9D9-F1
#
_entry.id   AF-X1Q9D9-F1
#
_cell.length_a   1.000
_cell.length_b   1.000
_cell.length_c   1.000
_cell.angle_alpha   90.00
_cell.angle_beta   90.00
_cell.angle_gamma   90.00
#
_symmetry.space_group_name_H-M   'P 1'
#
loop_
_entity.id
_entity.type
_entity.pdbx_description
1 polymer ?
#
loop_
_entity_poly.entity_id
_entity_poly.type
_entity_poly.pdbx_seq_one_letter_code
_entity_poly.pdbx_strand_id
1 'polypeptide(L)'
;MVAGQGTIGLEIDEDAPLDLEAVLVPVGGGGLISGIALGLKYTRPQVEVIGVESYAAPTLTEALKAKKPVPIMPLPTCADSLSPRYTGDISF
;
A
#
# COMPACT_ATOMS: atom_id res chain seq x y z
N MET A 1 -9.05 3.63 7.46
CA MET A 1 -8.73 4.83 6.65
C MET A 1 -8.42 4.43 5.21
N VAL A 2 -9.30 3.65 4.55
CA VAL A 2 -9.04 3.13 3.18
C VAL A 2 -9.81 3.95 2.14
N ALA A 3 -11.11 4.16 2.33
CA ALA A 3 -11.95 4.90 1.39
C ALA A 3 -11.42 6.31 1.06
N GLY A 4 -11.01 7.06 2.08
CA GLY A 4 -10.44 8.40 1.87
C GLY A 4 -9.11 8.40 1.10
N GLN A 5 -8.32 7.34 1.18
CA GLN A 5 -7.08 7.21 0.40
C GLN A 5 -7.36 6.73 -1.04
N GLY A 6 -8.56 6.21 -1.30
CA GLY A 6 -8.99 5.82 -2.64
C GLY A 6 -9.18 7.00 -3.60
N THR A 7 -9.40 8.22 -3.08
CA THR A 7 -9.48 9.42 -3.92
C THR A 7 -8.16 9.66 -4.64
N ILE A 8 -7.02 9.38 -3.98
CA ILE A 8 -5.68 9.47 -4.60
C ILE A 8 -5.58 8.52 -5.80
N GLY A 9 -6.18 7.33 -5.72
CA GLY A 9 -6.22 6.39 -6.85
C GLY A 9 -7.02 6.94 -8.04
N LEU A 10 -8.09 7.69 -7.79
CA LEU A 10 -8.89 8.35 -8.83
C LEU A 10 -8.14 9.56 -9.42
N GLU A 11 -7.51 10.37 -8.58
CA GLU A 11 -6.67 11.50 -9.01
C GLU A 11 -5.51 11.02 -9.90
N ILE A 12 -4.86 9.90 -9.55
CA ILE A 12 -3.84 9.28 -10.40
C ILE A 12 -4.41 8.87 -11.76
N ASP A 13 -5.60 8.28 -11.81
CA ASP A 13 -6.23 7.88 -13.08
C ASP A 13 -6.56 9.09 -13.97
N GLU A 14 -7.01 10.20 -13.36
CA GLU A 14 -7.32 11.44 -14.06
C GLU A 14 -6.07 12.12 -14.64
N ASP A 15 -4.96 12.14 -13.89
CA ASP A 15 -3.75 12.89 -14.25
C ASP A 15 -2.70 12.05 -15.00
N ALA A 16 -2.71 10.73 -14.88
CA ALA A 16 -1.69 9.86 -15.46
C ALA A 16 -1.85 9.67 -16.98
N PRO A 17 -0.75 9.42 -17.70
CA PRO A 17 -0.83 9.11 -19.12
C PRO A 17 -1.51 7.76 -19.37
N LEU A 18 -2.05 7.59 -20.58
CA LEU A 18 -2.79 6.39 -20.98
C LEU A 18 -1.97 5.11 -20.97
N ASP A 19 -0.64 5.21 -21.00
CA ASP A 19 0.31 4.11 -20.96
C ASP A 19 0.89 3.88 -19.55
N LEU A 20 0.26 4.40 -18.49
CA LEU A 20 0.63 4.05 -17.11
C LEU A 20 0.57 2.52 -16.92
N GLU A 21 1.69 1.93 -16.53
CA GLU A 21 1.84 0.49 -16.29
C GLU A 21 1.84 0.12 -14.81
N ALA A 22 2.45 0.94 -13.95
CA ALA A 22 2.60 0.63 -12.54
C ALA A 22 2.62 1.87 -11.63
N VAL A 23 2.15 1.70 -10.39
CA VAL A 23 2.18 2.70 -9.31
C VAL A 23 2.86 2.09 -8.09
N LEU A 24 3.98 2.70 -7.69
CA LEU A 24 4.74 2.34 -6.49
C LEU A 24 4.16 3.09 -5.30
N VAL A 25 3.75 2.36 -4.26
CA VAL A 25 3.13 2.95 -3.07
C VAL A 25 3.94 2.60 -1.82
N PRO A 26 4.38 3.59 -1.02
CA PRO A 26 5.01 3.29 0.26
C PRO A 26 4.01 2.63 1.21
N VAL A 27 4.46 1.58 1.89
CA VAL A 27 3.61 0.79 2.78
C VAL A 27 4.14 0.84 4.21
N GLY A 28 3.25 1.22 5.12
CA GLY A 28 3.37 0.93 6.55
C GLY A 28 2.17 0.10 6.99
N GLY A 29 1.08 0.75 7.42
CA GLY A 29 -0.12 0.04 7.90
C GLY A 29 -1.06 -0.48 6.80
N GLY A 30 -0.71 -0.27 5.53
CA GLY A 30 -1.47 -0.71 4.35
C GLY A 30 -2.60 0.22 3.88
N GLY A 31 -3.00 1.23 4.67
CA GLY A 31 -4.17 2.06 4.35
C GLY A 31 -4.07 2.85 3.02
N LEU A 32 -2.89 3.37 2.71
CA LEU A 32 -2.65 4.11 1.48
C LEU A 32 -2.70 3.20 0.24
N ILE A 33 -1.92 2.11 0.25
CA ILE A 33 -1.88 1.16 -0.88
C ILE A 33 -3.23 0.51 -1.14
N SER A 34 -3.97 0.12 -0.09
CA SER A 34 -5.32 -0.44 -0.24
C SER A 34 -6.28 0.58 -0.85
N GLY A 35 -6.22 1.84 -0.44
CA GLY A 35 -7.02 2.91 -1.03
C GLY A 35 -6.68 3.14 -2.50
N ILE A 36 -5.42 3.38 -2.82
CA ILE A 36 -4.94 3.60 -4.19
C ILE A 36 -5.30 2.41 -5.09
N ALA A 37 -5.06 1.18 -4.61
CA ALA A 37 -5.41 -0.03 -5.33
C ALA A 37 -6.92 -0.11 -5.60
N LEU A 38 -7.77 0.22 -4.62
CA LEU A 38 -9.21 0.24 -4.82
C LEU A 38 -9.63 1.22 -5.92
N GLY A 39 -9.09 2.44 -5.90
CA GLY A 39 -9.39 3.47 -6.91
C GLY A 39 -8.92 3.07 -8.30
N LEU A 40 -7.64 2.73 -8.45
CA LEU A 40 -7.04 2.39 -9.74
C LEU A 40 -7.56 1.08 -10.32
N LYS A 41 -7.82 0.06 -9.49
CA LYS A 41 -8.33 -1.22 -10.02
C LYS A 41 -9.77 -1.12 -10.48
N TYR A 42 -10.52 -0.11 -10.03
CA TYR A 42 -11.86 0.16 -10.51
C TYR A 42 -11.85 0.72 -11.95
N THR A 43 -10.91 1.62 -12.28
CA THR A 43 -10.88 2.29 -13.60
C THR A 43 -9.84 1.72 -14.56
N ARG A 44 -8.66 1.32 -14.07
CA ARG A 44 -7.52 0.77 -14.82
C ARG A 44 -7.02 -0.56 -14.20
N PRO A 45 -7.79 -1.66 -14.27
CA PRO A 45 -7.46 -2.92 -13.61
C PRO A 45 -6.09 -3.52 -14.02
N GLN A 46 -5.57 -3.16 -15.19
CA GLN A 46 -4.28 -3.58 -15.72
C GLN A 46 -3.07 -2.88 -15.07
N VAL A 47 -3.23 -1.69 -14.48
CA VAL A 47 -2.12 -0.96 -13.83
C VAL A 47 -1.66 -1.74 -12.60
N GLU A 48 -0.39 -2.10 -12.52
CA GLU A 48 0.16 -2.76 -11.33
C GLU A 48 0.26 -1.79 -10.16
N VAL A 49 -0.13 -2.25 -8.96
CA VAL A 49 0.04 -1.47 -7.73
C VAL A 49 1.02 -2.23 -6.85
N ILE A 50 2.21 -1.64 -6.67
CA ILE A 50 3.36 -2.31 -6.07
C ILE A 50 3.67 -1.65 -4.74
N GLY A 51 3.55 -2.43 -3.66
CA GLY A 51 3.93 -1.98 -2.32
C GLY A 51 5.43 -1.92 -2.14
N VAL A 52 5.91 -0.82 -1.58
CA VAL A 52 7.32 -0.59 -1.26
C VAL A 52 7.45 -0.47 0.25
N GLU A 53 8.24 -1.38 0.84
CA GLU A 53 8.48 -1.44 2.27
C GLU A 53 9.96 -1.28 2.58
N SER A 54 10.26 -0.75 3.77
CA SER A 54 11.63 -0.79 4.28
C SER A 54 11.95 -2.20 4.76
N TYR A 55 13.19 -2.64 4.56
CA TYR A 55 13.67 -3.90 5.15
C TYR A 55 13.51 -3.93 6.68
N ALA A 56 13.56 -2.76 7.32
CA ALA A 56 13.41 -2.60 8.75
C ALA A 56 11.97 -2.84 9.24
N ALA A 57 10.96 -2.67 8.38
CA ALA A 57 9.54 -2.83 8.73
C ALA A 57 8.71 -3.43 7.58
N PRO A 58 8.88 -4.72 7.26
CA PRO A 58 8.18 -5.39 6.16
C PRO A 58 6.77 -5.88 6.57
N THR A 59 5.91 -4.98 7.07
CA THR A 59 4.62 -5.32 7.69
C THR A 59 3.66 -6.07 6.77
N LEU A 60 3.40 -5.55 5.58
CA LEU A 60 2.53 -6.13 4.58
C LEU A 60 3.16 -7.38 3.96
N THR A 61 4.46 -7.37 3.67
CA THR A 61 5.17 -8.56 3.18
C THR A 61 5.01 -9.75 4.12
N GLU A 62 5.23 -9.55 5.43
CA GLU A 62 5.07 -10.62 6.42
C GLU A 62 3.61 -11.03 6.61
N ALA A 63 2.67 -10.08 6.56
CA ALA A 63 1.24 -10.38 6.61
C ALA A 63 0.79 -11.23 5.40
N LEU A 64 1.24 -10.90 4.19
CA LEU A 64 0.91 -11.63 2.96
C LEU A 64 1.47 -13.05 2.99
N LYS A 65 2.74 -13.22 3.44
CA LYS A 65 3.33 -14.55 3.66
C LYS A 65 2.53 -15.38 4.65
N ALA A 66 2.08 -14.77 5.75
CA ALA A 66 1.28 -15.42 6.78
C ALA A 66 -0.21 -15.59 6.41
N LYS A 67 -0.67 -14.98 5.32
CA LYS A 67 -2.08 -14.87 4.90
C LYS A 67 -3.00 -14.26 5.97
N LYS A 68 -2.45 -13.42 6.85
CA LYS A 68 -3.16 -12.67 7.88
C LYS A 68 -2.25 -11.58 8.46
N PRO A 69 -2.79 -10.50 9.03
CA PRO A 69 -2.00 -9.57 9.82
C PRO A 69 -1.21 -10.30 10.91
N VAL A 70 0.10 -10.06 10.94
CA VAL A 70 1.00 -10.58 11.97
C VAL A 70 1.82 -9.43 12.55
N PRO A 71 2.14 -9.48 13.85
CA PRO A 71 3.01 -8.49 14.45
C PRO A 71 4.45 -8.68 13.96
N ILE A 72 5.11 -7.59 13.62
CA ILE A 72 6.56 -7.53 13.43
C ILE A 72 7.19 -6.64 14.51
N MET A 73 8.50 -6.77 14.67
CA MET A 73 9.30 -5.87 15.47
C MET A 73 10.16 -5.01 14.52
N PRO A 74 9.78 -3.75 14.26
CA PRO A 74 10.55 -2.90 13.38
C PRO A 74 11.95 -2.62 13.90
N LEU A 75 12.92 -2.53 13.00
CA LEU A 75 14.26 -2.01 13.28
C LEU A 75 14.29 -0.49 13.12
N PRO A 76 15.26 0.22 13.72
CA PRO A 76 15.46 1.65 13.47
C PRO A 76 15.65 1.93 11.98
N THR A 77 14.98 2.96 11.47
CA THR A 77 15.00 3.35 10.06
C THR A 77 14.69 4.84 9.90
N CYS A 78 15.18 5.45 8.83
CA CYS A 78 14.81 6.82 8.46
C CYS A 78 13.35 6.93 7.99
N ALA A 79 12.68 5.80 7.70
CA ALA A 79 11.27 5.71 7.35
C ALA A 79 10.41 5.30 8.56
N ASP A 80 10.57 6.00 9.68
CA ASP A 80 9.93 5.71 10.96
C ASP A 80 8.39 5.76 10.87
N SER A 81 7.85 6.69 10.10
CA SER A 81 6.40 6.81 9.84
C SER A 81 5.79 5.61 9.10
N LEU A 82 6.63 4.80 8.44
CA LEU A 82 6.23 3.58 7.72
C LEU A 82 6.48 2.31 8.55
N SER A 83 6.75 2.43 9.85
CA SER A 83 7.16 1.31 10.70
C SER A 83 6.11 0.89 11.75
N PRO A 84 4.84 0.59 11.38
CA PRO A 84 3.90 0.05 12.35
C PRO A 84 4.27 -1.39 12.73
N ARG A 85 3.66 -1.89 13.81
CA ARG A 85 3.86 -3.29 14.22
C ARG A 85 3.02 -4.27 13.43
N TYR A 86 1.95 -3.84 12.77
CA TYR A 86 1.03 -4.71 12.03
C TYR A 86 0.37 -3.93 10.88
N THR A 87 -0.02 -4.66 9.84
CA THR A 87 -0.96 -4.18 8.82
C THR A 87 -2.36 -4.12 9.40
N GLY A 88 -3.14 -3.09 9.06
CA GLY A 88 -4.52 -2.96 9.55
C GLY A 88 -5.47 -3.98 8.91
N ASP A 89 -6.47 -4.46 9.65
CA ASP A 89 -7.37 -5.55 9.23
C ASP A 89 -8.15 -5.26 7.93
N ILE A 90 -8.51 -4.00 7.69
CA ILE A 90 -9.25 -3.57 6.49
C ILE A 90 -8.31 -3.40 5.28
N SER A 91 -7.03 -3.20 5.54
CA SER A 91 -6.02 -2.88 4.53
C SER A 91 -5.27 -4.11 4.01
N PHE A 92 -5.59 -5.29 4.56
CA PHE A 92 -4.97 -6.57 4.25
C PHE A 92 -5.74 -7.30 3.14
#